data_AF-C0NY49-F1
#
_entry.id   AF-C0NY49-F1
#
_cell.length_a   1.000
_cell.length_b   1.000
_cell.length_c   1.000
_cell.angle_alpha   90.00
_cell.angle_beta   90.00
_cell.angle_gamma   90.00
#
_symmetry.space_group_name_H-M   'P 1'
#
loop_
_entity.id
_entity.type
_entity.pdbx_description
1 polymer ?
#
loop_
_entity_poly.entity_id
_entity_poly.type
_entity_poly.pdbx_seq_one_letter_code
_entity_poly.pdbx_strand_id
1 'polypeptide(L)'
;MDGYKKLSLAKCDWAPGEILDNAGVRHCIVGDLIVVAVGYPLVPFDFQFAIADEQLETARSALASGGYQEVPQTHQRFFDRTATNESTTGWPGYRFLPNDADDWTTSIIIVPAKFWHLDLSRDAWSRDTFLFPNSPCRFPRRLVYFRAIIDIVADRYSAKGLNTTITDYFECHYVYLLSFVKDIIAYLPDEDQFFVELFRRVIMRHVRQKVCFQRQQIRAGIVTPEEARALIPRPDLKLAAIKQKYRDRADSMLQEGHDIEHPKGIGPSTTS
;
A
#
# COMPACT_ATOMS: atom_id res chain seq x y z
N MET A 1 18.32 -10.21 0.11
CA MET A 1 17.38 -9.22 0.69
C MET A 1 15.98 -9.66 0.35
N ASP A 2 14.98 -9.40 1.20
CA ASP A 2 13.58 -9.77 0.98
C ASP A 2 12.94 -8.95 -0.17
N GLY A 3 13.62 -8.83 -1.31
CA GLY A 3 13.27 -8.05 -2.51
C GLY A 3 13.20 -6.53 -2.38
N TYR A 4 13.51 -5.95 -1.22
CA TYR A 4 13.73 -4.51 -1.10
C TYR A 4 14.98 -4.05 -1.87
N LYS A 5 14.89 -2.87 -2.50
CA LYS A 5 16.01 -2.19 -3.14
C LYS A 5 16.92 -1.57 -2.08
N LYS A 6 18.23 -1.55 -2.36
CA LYS A 6 19.19 -0.84 -1.51
C LYS A 6 18.79 0.64 -1.46
N LEU A 7 18.56 1.11 -0.25
CA LEU A 7 18.23 2.49 0.04
C LEU A 7 19.49 3.35 -0.11
N SER A 8 19.47 4.30 -1.07
CA SER A 8 20.50 5.36 -1.18
C SER A 8 20.23 6.44 -0.13
N LEU A 9 20.23 6.05 1.14
CA LEU A 9 19.81 6.88 2.26
C LEU A 9 21.00 7.34 3.10
N ALA A 10 22.13 7.67 2.45
CA ALA A 10 23.33 8.19 3.11
C ALA A 10 23.09 9.46 3.97
N LYS A 11 21.89 10.06 3.90
CA LYS A 11 21.47 11.24 4.66
C LYS A 11 20.34 10.97 5.65
N CYS A 12 19.87 9.74 5.80
CA CYS A 12 18.81 9.45 6.76
C CYS A 12 19.37 9.42 8.17
N ASP A 13 18.73 10.15 9.07
CA ASP A 13 18.97 10.05 10.49
C ASP A 13 18.41 8.70 10.99
N TRP A 14 19.32 7.75 11.20
CA TRP A 14 18.99 6.43 11.72
C TRP A 14 19.02 6.36 13.25
N ALA A 15 19.42 7.44 13.93
CA ALA A 15 19.51 7.48 15.39
C ALA A 15 18.22 7.07 16.11
N PRO A 16 16.98 7.35 15.62
CA PRO A 16 15.77 6.87 16.27
C PRO A 16 15.71 5.34 16.37
N GLY A 17 16.16 4.62 15.34
CA GLY A 17 16.22 3.16 15.35
C GLY A 17 17.16 2.63 16.44
N GLU A 18 18.34 3.23 16.56
CA GLU A 18 19.33 2.88 17.58
C GLU A 18 18.82 3.17 19.00
N ILE A 19 18.17 4.33 19.20
CA ILE A 19 17.55 4.70 20.48
C ILE A 19 16.51 3.67 20.89
N LEU A 20 15.63 3.26 19.96
CA LEU A 20 14.59 2.27 20.21
C LEU A 20 15.18 0.89 20.51
N ASP A 21 16.20 0.46 19.76
CA ASP A 21 16.89 -0.81 20.01
C ASP A 21 17.60 -0.82 21.38
N ASN A 22 18.30 0.26 21.73
CA ASN A 22 18.96 0.40 23.03
C ASN A 22 17.96 0.38 24.21
N ALA A 23 16.75 0.88 23.99
CA ALA A 23 15.65 0.79 24.95
C ALA A 23 14.95 -0.58 24.98
N GLY A 24 15.37 -1.54 24.15
CA GLY A 24 14.75 -2.86 24.04
C GLY A 24 13.33 -2.83 23.46
N VAL A 25 13.01 -1.81 22.66
CA VAL A 25 11.69 -1.63 22.05
C VAL A 25 11.60 -2.41 20.75
N ARG A 26 10.63 -3.32 20.68
CA ARG A 26 10.29 -4.03 19.44
C ARG A 26 9.59 -3.07 18.50
N HIS A 27 10.24 -2.79 17.38
CA HIS A 27 9.75 -1.87 16.37
C HIS A 27 10.07 -2.35 14.96
N CYS A 28 9.41 -1.76 13.97
CA CYS A 28 9.86 -1.81 12.58
C CYS A 28 9.43 -0.57 11.80
N ILE A 29 10.15 -0.28 10.72
CA ILE A 29 9.81 0.78 9.77
C ILE A 29 8.51 0.46 9.06
N VAL A 30 7.65 1.46 8.93
CA VAL A 30 6.42 1.46 8.15
C VAL A 30 6.33 2.76 7.36
N GLY A 31 5.25 2.97 6.62
CA GLY A 31 5.04 4.26 5.96
C GLY A 31 5.95 4.49 4.75
N ASP A 32 6.24 5.76 4.47
CA ASP A 32 6.88 6.22 3.24
C ASP A 32 8.20 5.50 2.92
N LEU A 33 8.99 5.18 3.94
CA LEU A 33 10.27 4.47 3.76
C LEU A 33 10.09 3.06 3.17
N ILE A 34 8.98 2.38 3.42
CA ILE A 34 8.69 1.09 2.78
C ILE A 34 8.42 1.28 1.28
N VAL A 35 7.68 2.32 0.90
CA VAL A 35 7.39 2.68 -0.49
C VAL A 35 8.69 2.98 -1.25
N VAL A 36 9.59 3.73 -0.63
CA VAL A 36 10.92 4.00 -1.19
C VAL A 36 11.74 2.73 -1.30
N ALA A 37 11.72 1.88 -0.26
CA ALA A 37 12.48 0.64 -0.23
C ALA A 37 12.03 -0.38 -1.29
N VAL A 38 10.74 -0.42 -1.67
CA VAL A 38 10.29 -1.25 -2.81
C VAL A 38 10.65 -0.63 -4.16
N GLY A 39 11.08 0.63 -4.18
CA GLY A 39 11.68 1.30 -5.33
C GLY A 39 10.82 2.35 -6.00
N TYR A 40 9.75 2.82 -5.35
CA TYR A 40 8.97 3.95 -5.82
C TYR A 40 9.72 5.27 -5.49
N PRO A 41 9.77 6.26 -6.40
CA PRO A 41 10.52 7.50 -6.20
C PRO A 41 9.75 8.51 -5.32
N LEU A 42 9.39 8.10 -4.11
CA LEU A 42 8.76 8.97 -3.11
C LEU A 42 9.84 9.72 -2.31
N VAL A 43 9.61 10.98 -1.98
CA VAL A 43 10.38 11.68 -0.96
C VAL A 43 9.68 11.42 0.38
N PRO A 44 10.33 10.77 1.36
CA PRO A 44 9.71 10.48 2.64
C PRO A 44 9.47 11.79 3.40
N PHE A 45 8.23 12.01 3.83
CA PHE A 45 7.86 13.21 4.61
C PHE A 45 7.99 12.96 6.11
N ASP A 46 7.76 11.73 6.55
CA ASP A 46 7.89 11.27 7.93
C ASP A 46 8.59 9.91 7.97
N PHE A 47 9.36 9.65 9.03
CA PHE A 47 9.88 8.32 9.33
C PHE A 47 8.92 7.68 10.33
N GLN A 48 8.21 6.66 9.89
CA GLN A 48 7.17 6.04 10.69
C GLN A 48 7.67 4.70 11.23
N PHE A 49 7.46 4.51 12.53
CA PHE A 49 7.76 3.27 13.24
C PHE A 49 6.47 2.68 13.78
N ALA A 50 6.21 1.42 13.44
CA ALA A 50 5.28 0.59 14.20
C ALA A 50 5.99 0.12 15.46
N ILE A 51 5.39 0.35 16.63
CA ILE A 51 5.92 -0.01 17.95
C ILE A 51 5.02 -1.06 18.57
N ALA A 52 5.59 -2.11 19.18
CA ALA A 52 4.81 -3.06 19.97
C ALA A 52 3.93 -2.30 20.98
N ASP A 53 2.63 -2.56 20.96
CA ASP A 53 1.60 -1.76 21.64
C ASP A 53 1.92 -1.48 23.12
N GLU A 54 2.38 -2.50 23.83
CA GLU A 54 2.75 -2.46 25.25
C GLU A 54 4.05 -1.68 25.54
N GLN A 55 4.82 -1.33 24.51
CA GLN A 55 6.09 -0.60 24.61
C GLN A 55 6.00 0.84 24.08
N LEU A 56 4.80 1.33 23.71
CA LEU A 56 4.65 2.66 23.11
C LEU A 56 5.14 3.80 24.03
N GLU A 57 4.80 3.78 25.32
CA GLU A 57 5.28 4.79 26.27
C GLU A 57 6.78 4.67 26.56
N THR A 58 7.33 3.45 26.53
CA THR A 58 8.77 3.23 26.63
C THR A 58 9.50 3.83 25.44
N ALA A 59 8.97 3.61 24.22
CA ALA A 59 9.49 4.19 22.99
C ALA A 59 9.44 5.72 23.01
N ARG A 60 8.30 6.28 23.44
CA ARG A 60 8.09 7.72 23.62
C ARG A 60 9.15 8.31 24.56
N SER A 61 9.34 7.69 25.72
CA SER A 61 10.30 8.12 26.73
C SER A 61 11.75 8.01 26.24
N ALA A 62 12.07 6.93 25.51
CA ALA A 62 13.40 6.70 24.96
C ALA A 62 13.77 7.79 23.95
N LEU A 63 12.89 8.10 23.00
CA LEU A 63 13.11 9.18 22.02
C LEU A 63 13.27 10.54 22.71
N ALA A 64 12.42 10.85 23.68
CA ALA A 64 12.52 12.08 24.47
C ALA A 64 13.90 12.22 25.17
N SER A 65 14.38 11.14 25.78
CA SER A 65 15.70 11.11 26.42
C SER A 65 16.87 11.10 25.43
N GLY A 66 16.63 10.68 24.19
CA GLY A 66 17.64 10.53 23.13
C GLY A 66 17.86 11.79 22.29
N GLY A 67 17.35 12.95 22.72
CA GLY A 67 17.55 14.22 22.01
C GLY A 67 16.46 14.57 21.00
N TYR A 68 15.27 13.98 21.12
CA TYR A 68 14.12 14.33 20.32
C TYR A 68 13.04 15.01 21.16
N GLN A 69 12.53 16.14 20.69
CA GLN A 69 11.40 16.82 21.31
C GLN A 69 10.08 16.30 20.73
N GLU A 70 9.12 16.02 21.61
CA GLU A 70 7.76 15.69 21.20
C GLU A 70 7.05 16.95 20.68
N VAL A 71 6.39 16.81 19.53
CA VAL A 71 5.62 17.88 18.90
C VAL A 71 4.19 17.42 18.61
N PRO A 72 3.22 18.35 18.49
CA PRO A 72 1.84 17.97 18.20
C PRO A 72 1.70 17.11 16.94
N GLN A 73 0.83 16.08 17.02
CA GLN A 73 0.46 15.20 15.89
C GLN A 73 -0.26 15.91 14.74
N THR A 74 -0.58 17.20 14.89
CA THR A 74 -1.30 17.99 13.90
C THR A 74 -0.46 18.28 12.67
N HIS A 75 -0.27 17.28 11.82
CA HIS A 75 0.06 17.53 10.43
C HIS A 75 -1.24 17.93 9.74
N GLN A 76 -1.34 19.15 9.22
CA GLN A 76 -2.57 19.63 8.56
C GLN A 76 -3.09 18.67 7.50
N ARG A 77 -2.19 17.93 6.83
CA ARG A 77 -2.56 16.90 5.85
C ARG A 77 -3.41 15.79 6.47
N PHE A 78 -3.14 15.31 7.69
CA PHE A 78 -3.88 14.21 8.32
C PHE A 78 -5.02 14.68 9.24
N PHE A 79 -5.36 15.96 9.19
CA PHE A 79 -6.42 16.52 10.00
C PHE A 79 -7.79 16.25 9.36
N ASP A 80 -8.70 15.63 10.12
CA ASP A 80 -10.07 15.37 9.70
C ASP A 80 -11.04 15.60 10.86
N ARG A 81 -11.75 16.74 10.81
CA ARG A 81 -12.76 17.10 11.84
C ARG A 81 -14.00 16.20 11.82
N THR A 82 -14.19 15.43 10.75
CA THR A 82 -15.38 14.59 10.57
C THR A 82 -15.17 13.18 11.14
N ALA A 83 -13.93 12.82 11.49
CA ALA A 83 -13.62 11.56 12.16
C ALA A 83 -14.28 11.49 13.55
N THR A 84 -14.91 10.37 13.86
CA THR A 84 -15.62 10.11 15.13
C THR A 84 -15.14 8.85 15.86
N ASN A 85 -14.51 7.92 15.14
CA ASN A 85 -14.01 6.64 15.67
C ASN A 85 -12.48 6.52 15.61
N GLU A 86 -11.78 7.63 15.35
CA GLU A 86 -10.34 7.71 15.23
C GLU A 86 -9.89 9.14 15.55
N SER A 87 -8.58 9.33 15.70
CA SER A 87 -7.99 10.67 15.90
C SER A 87 -8.39 11.64 14.78
N THR A 88 -8.97 12.77 15.19
CA THR A 88 -9.26 13.91 14.31
C THR A 88 -8.00 14.70 13.97
N THR A 89 -6.93 14.53 14.74
CA THR A 89 -5.72 15.35 14.67
C THR A 89 -4.54 14.71 13.95
N GLY A 90 -4.64 13.44 13.56
CA GLY A 90 -3.58 12.75 12.81
C GLY A 90 -3.37 11.31 13.28
N TRP A 91 -2.15 10.82 13.20
CA TRP A 91 -1.80 9.44 13.56
C TRP A 91 -2.06 9.15 15.04
N PRO A 92 -2.53 7.93 15.39
CA PRO A 92 -2.65 7.54 16.79
C PRO A 92 -1.26 7.21 17.34
N GLY A 93 -0.60 8.16 17.97
CA GLY A 93 0.75 7.96 18.51
C GLY A 93 1.46 9.27 18.79
N TYR A 94 2.79 9.27 18.72
CA TYR A 94 3.63 10.42 19.08
C TYR A 94 4.51 10.85 17.92
N ARG A 95 4.70 12.16 17.79
CA ARG A 95 5.51 12.78 16.75
C ARG A 95 6.67 13.50 17.41
N PHE A 96 7.83 13.39 16.79
CA PHE A 96 9.08 13.90 17.31
C PHE A 96 9.91 14.58 16.23
N LEU A 97 10.68 15.57 16.67
CA LEU A 97 11.74 16.19 15.88
C LEU A 97 13.04 16.14 16.68
N PRO A 98 14.22 16.11 16.03
CA PRO A 98 15.47 16.42 16.71
C PRO A 98 15.37 17.74 17.50
N ASN A 99 16.09 17.83 18.60
CA ASN A 99 16.35 19.12 19.23
C ASN A 99 17.00 20.04 18.18
N ASP A 100 16.49 21.27 18.06
CA ASP A 100 16.94 22.28 17.07
C ASP A 100 16.60 22.00 15.60
N ALA A 101 15.68 21.07 15.33
CA ALA A 101 15.15 20.84 13.99
C ALA A 101 14.48 22.09 13.38
N ASP A 102 14.63 22.26 12.08
CA ASP A 102 13.85 23.25 11.31
C ASP A 102 12.44 22.74 10.98
N ASP A 103 11.57 23.64 10.53
CA ASP A 103 10.18 23.30 10.17
C ASP A 103 10.06 22.27 9.04
N TRP A 104 11.12 22.06 8.26
CA TRP A 104 11.17 21.16 7.10
C TRP A 104 11.80 19.81 7.42
N THR A 105 12.28 19.63 8.65
CA THR A 105 12.94 18.41 9.09
C THR A 105 11.94 17.26 9.08
N THR A 106 12.33 16.16 8.44
CA THR A 106 11.53 14.94 8.43
C THR A 106 11.26 14.49 9.85
N SER A 107 9.98 14.37 10.21
CA SER A 107 9.62 14.03 11.58
C SER A 107 9.60 12.53 11.81
N ILE A 108 9.83 12.13 13.07
CA ILE A 108 9.70 10.74 13.50
C ILE A 108 8.31 10.55 14.07
N ILE A 109 7.57 9.55 13.60
CA ILE A 109 6.25 9.21 14.12
C ILE A 109 6.29 7.77 14.63
N ILE A 110 5.98 7.60 15.90
CA ILE A 110 5.77 6.27 16.49
C ILE A 110 4.29 5.99 16.63
N VAL A 111 3.85 4.82 16.18
CA VAL A 111 2.44 4.41 16.11
C VAL A 111 2.33 2.98 16.66
N PRO A 112 1.27 2.63 17.43
CA PRO A 112 1.06 1.26 17.87
C PRO A 112 0.99 0.29 16.67
N ALA A 113 1.62 -0.88 16.81
CA ALA A 113 1.69 -1.89 15.78
C ALA A 113 0.31 -2.39 15.34
N LYS A 114 -0.64 -2.53 16.26
CA LYS A 114 -2.02 -2.91 15.92
C LYS A 114 -2.67 -1.97 14.91
N PHE A 115 -2.32 -0.68 14.93
CA PHE A 115 -2.88 0.30 14.00
C PHE A 115 -2.41 0.04 12.57
N TRP A 116 -1.19 -0.48 12.44
CA TRP A 116 -0.60 -0.95 11.20
C TRP A 116 -0.95 -2.40 10.88
N HIS A 117 -1.85 -3.03 11.65
CA HIS A 117 -2.19 -4.45 11.51
C HIS A 117 -0.95 -5.37 11.55
N LEU A 118 0.06 -4.99 12.33
CA LEU A 118 1.29 -5.75 12.52
C LEU A 118 1.32 -6.38 13.91
N ASP A 119 1.80 -7.62 13.99
CA ASP A 119 2.10 -8.31 15.24
C ASP A 119 3.60 -8.16 15.55
N LEU A 120 3.92 -7.40 16.59
CA LEU A 120 5.29 -7.24 17.11
C LEU A 120 5.47 -7.93 18.47
N SER A 121 4.69 -8.98 18.74
CA SER A 121 5.01 -9.95 19.79
C SER A 121 6.41 -10.54 19.56
N ARG A 122 7.08 -11.03 20.61
CA ARG A 122 8.49 -11.41 20.53
C ARG A 122 8.81 -12.40 19.39
N ASP A 123 7.96 -13.41 19.21
CA ASP A 123 8.15 -14.44 18.18
C ASP A 123 7.82 -13.91 16.78
N ALA A 124 6.72 -13.17 16.64
CA ALA A 124 6.34 -12.57 15.37
C ALA A 124 7.36 -11.51 14.91
N TRP A 125 7.80 -10.63 15.81
CA TRP A 125 8.81 -9.62 15.52
C TRP A 125 10.09 -10.23 14.97
N SER A 126 10.59 -11.30 15.60
CA SER A 126 11.81 -11.97 15.17
C SER A 126 11.66 -12.69 13.82
N ARG A 127 10.48 -13.26 13.56
CA ARG A 127 10.17 -14.01 12.34
C ARG A 127 9.86 -13.10 11.15
N ASP A 128 9.05 -12.08 11.39
CA ASP A 128 8.34 -11.29 10.38
C ASP A 128 9.03 -9.96 10.06
N THR A 129 10.08 -9.60 10.80
CA THR A 129 10.95 -8.46 10.52
C THR A 129 12.40 -8.90 10.28
N PHE A 130 13.19 -8.04 9.65
CA PHE A 130 14.61 -8.26 9.43
C PHE A 130 15.38 -6.95 9.54
N LEU A 131 16.65 -7.01 9.93
CA LEU A 131 17.54 -5.84 9.94
C LEU A 131 17.91 -5.46 8.51
N PHE A 132 17.65 -4.22 8.12
CA PHE A 132 17.96 -3.76 6.78
C PHE A 132 19.47 -3.53 6.62
N PRO A 133 20.12 -3.94 5.51
CA PRO A 133 21.57 -3.79 5.39
C PRO A 133 22.04 -2.34 5.52
N ASN A 134 23.04 -2.11 6.37
CA ASN A 134 23.59 -0.78 6.68
C ASN A 134 22.58 0.19 7.32
N SER A 135 21.57 -0.32 8.00
CA SER A 135 20.66 0.45 8.82
C SER A 135 20.50 -0.26 10.18
N PRO A 136 20.40 0.47 11.29
CA PRO A 136 20.01 -0.09 12.58
C PRO A 136 18.51 -0.43 12.61
N CYS A 137 17.74 -0.01 11.61
CA CYS A 137 16.30 -0.21 11.62
C CYS A 137 15.87 -1.57 11.08
N ARG A 138 14.90 -2.17 11.77
CA ARG A 138 14.19 -3.34 11.26
C ARG A 138 13.08 -2.96 10.30
N PHE A 139 12.93 -3.76 9.26
CA PHE A 139 11.86 -3.66 8.28
C PHE A 139 10.97 -4.90 8.38
N PRO A 140 9.65 -4.76 8.21
CA PRO A 140 8.78 -5.91 8.03
C PRO A 140 9.15 -6.61 6.71
N ARG A 141 8.92 -7.92 6.63
CA ARG A 141 8.99 -8.63 5.35
C ARG A 141 7.93 -8.08 4.41
N ARG A 142 8.23 -8.01 3.11
CA ARG A 142 7.32 -7.46 2.08
C ARG A 142 5.95 -8.13 2.10
N LEU A 143 5.92 -9.46 2.23
CA LEU A 143 4.66 -10.21 2.27
C LEU A 143 3.83 -9.87 3.51
N VAL A 144 4.47 -9.78 4.67
CA VAL A 144 3.80 -9.42 5.94
C VAL A 144 3.25 -8.01 5.85
N TYR A 145 4.07 -7.05 5.41
CA TYR A 145 3.65 -5.67 5.28
C TYR A 145 2.53 -5.50 4.24
N PHE A 146 2.63 -6.18 3.09
CA PHE A 146 1.61 -6.06 2.05
C PHE A 146 0.27 -6.62 2.50
N ARG A 147 0.26 -7.76 3.22
CA ARG A 147 -0.95 -8.30 3.85
C ARG A 147 -1.56 -7.32 4.86
N ALA A 148 -0.72 -6.71 5.70
CA ALA A 148 -1.17 -5.71 6.65
C ALA A 148 -1.83 -4.50 5.96
N ILE A 149 -1.24 -3.99 4.88
CA ILE A 149 -1.84 -2.91 4.07
C ILE A 149 -3.15 -3.35 3.42
N ILE A 150 -3.27 -4.58 2.92
CA ILE A 150 -4.53 -5.12 2.39
C ILE A 150 -5.60 -5.14 3.48
N ASP A 151 -5.28 -5.65 4.67
CA ASP A 151 -6.20 -5.69 5.81
C ASP A 151 -6.67 -4.28 6.19
N ILE A 152 -5.75 -3.32 6.33
CA ILE A 152 -6.08 -1.92 6.64
C ILE A 152 -7.03 -1.35 5.59
N VAL A 153 -6.70 -1.46 4.30
CA VAL A 153 -7.54 -0.88 3.24
C VAL A 153 -8.92 -1.54 3.23
N ALA A 154 -8.99 -2.86 3.38
CA ALA A 154 -10.25 -3.59 3.40
C ALA A 154 -11.15 -3.18 4.58
N ASP A 155 -10.58 -3.08 5.78
CA ASP A 155 -11.33 -2.76 7.01
C ASP A 155 -11.79 -1.31 7.02
N ARG A 156 -10.94 -0.38 6.56
CA ARG A 156 -11.30 1.05 6.48
C ARG A 156 -12.42 1.33 5.47
N TYR A 157 -12.60 0.51 4.44
CA TYR A 157 -13.74 0.62 3.52
C TYR A 157 -15.08 0.18 4.12
N SER A 158 -15.02 -0.68 5.14
CA SER A 158 -16.18 -1.23 5.83
C SER A 158 -16.57 -0.39 7.04
N ALA A 159 -15.60 0.28 7.66
CA ALA A 159 -15.80 1.14 8.82
C ALA A 159 -16.37 2.52 8.46
N LYS A 160 -17.08 3.13 9.42
CA LYS A 160 -17.61 4.49 9.33
C LYS A 160 -16.94 5.39 10.37
N GLY A 161 -16.84 6.68 10.07
CA GLY A 161 -16.32 7.67 11.01
C GLY A 161 -14.81 7.60 11.24
N LEU A 162 -14.07 6.94 10.36
CA LEU A 162 -12.61 6.96 10.37
C LEU A 162 -12.07 8.22 9.69
N ASN A 163 -10.83 8.59 10.01
CA ASN A 163 -10.12 9.70 9.41
C ASN A 163 -9.93 9.45 7.90
N THR A 164 -10.57 10.28 7.06
CA THR A 164 -10.57 10.09 5.61
C THR A 164 -9.18 10.30 5.03
N THR A 165 -8.39 11.24 5.55
CA THR A 165 -7.07 11.50 4.99
C THR A 165 -6.07 10.39 5.30
N ILE A 166 -6.14 9.79 6.49
CA ILE A 166 -5.35 8.58 6.79
C ILE A 166 -5.82 7.42 5.91
N THR A 167 -7.12 7.32 5.62
CA THR A 167 -7.64 6.32 4.69
C THR A 167 -7.05 6.50 3.29
N ASP A 168 -7.04 7.73 2.78
CA ASP A 168 -6.46 8.05 1.47
C ASP A 168 -4.96 7.76 1.44
N TYR A 169 -4.25 8.01 2.54
CA TYR A 169 -2.84 7.65 2.68
C TYR A 169 -2.63 6.14 2.49
N PHE A 170 -3.38 5.30 3.20
CA PHE A 170 -3.27 3.86 3.06
C PHE A 170 -3.67 3.36 1.66
N GLU A 171 -4.68 3.96 1.04
CA GLU A 171 -5.03 3.66 -0.35
C GLU A 171 -3.88 3.99 -1.32
N CYS A 172 -3.24 5.16 -1.17
CA CYS A 172 -2.09 5.54 -1.99
C CYS A 172 -0.95 4.54 -1.79
N HIS A 173 -0.68 4.19 -0.53
CA HIS A 173 0.35 3.25 -0.16
C HIS A 173 0.13 1.87 -0.79
N TYR A 174 -1.10 1.37 -0.73
CA TYR A 174 -1.51 0.13 -1.38
C TYR A 174 -1.27 0.16 -2.90
N VAL A 175 -1.62 1.27 -3.57
CA VAL A 175 -1.38 1.45 -5.01
C VAL A 175 0.10 1.44 -5.35
N TYR A 176 0.94 2.08 -4.52
CA TYR A 176 2.38 2.06 -4.70
C TYR A 176 2.92 0.64 -4.56
N LEU A 177 2.55 -0.08 -3.50
CA LEU A 177 3.00 -1.45 -3.30
C LEU A 177 2.61 -2.36 -4.47
N LEU A 178 1.35 -2.32 -4.92
CA LEU A 178 0.87 -3.13 -6.06
C LEU A 178 1.74 -2.99 -7.32
N SER A 179 2.34 -1.83 -7.53
CA SER A 179 3.19 -1.57 -8.70
C SER A 179 4.55 -2.26 -8.61
N PHE A 180 5.05 -2.52 -7.40
CA PHE A 180 6.41 -2.99 -7.12
C PHE A 180 6.51 -4.37 -6.47
N VAL A 181 5.40 -4.93 -5.95
CA VAL A 181 5.39 -6.21 -5.22
C VAL A 181 4.64 -7.31 -5.99
N LYS A 182 4.60 -7.22 -7.32
CA LYS A 182 3.89 -8.20 -8.17
C LYS A 182 4.40 -9.62 -8.01
N ASP A 183 5.69 -9.76 -7.72
CA ASP A 183 6.38 -11.03 -7.50
C ASP A 183 5.88 -11.78 -6.27
N ILE A 184 5.27 -11.10 -5.29
CA ILE A 184 4.79 -11.73 -4.06
C ILE A 184 3.28 -12.01 -4.03
N ILE A 185 2.52 -11.54 -5.03
CA ILE A 185 1.06 -11.70 -5.05
C ILE A 185 0.65 -13.18 -5.02
N ALA A 186 1.41 -14.06 -5.68
CA ALA A 186 1.12 -15.49 -5.72
C ALA A 186 1.28 -16.21 -4.35
N TYR A 187 1.94 -15.58 -3.38
CA TYR A 187 2.09 -16.12 -2.01
C TYR A 187 1.04 -15.58 -1.04
N LEU A 188 0.14 -14.72 -1.50
CA LEU A 188 -0.99 -14.27 -0.71
C LEU A 188 -2.01 -15.40 -0.57
N PRO A 189 -2.77 -15.44 0.54
CA PRO A 189 -3.91 -16.34 0.65
C PRO A 189 -5.01 -15.94 -0.34
N ASP A 190 -5.94 -16.85 -0.62
CA ASP A 190 -6.91 -16.70 -1.71
C ASP A 190 -7.81 -15.46 -1.58
N GLU A 191 -8.20 -15.09 -0.35
CA GLU A 191 -8.98 -13.89 -0.09
C GLU A 191 -8.24 -12.60 -0.48
N ASP A 192 -6.92 -12.58 -0.30
CA ASP A 192 -6.07 -11.43 -0.60
C ASP A 192 -5.75 -11.37 -2.08
N GLN A 193 -5.56 -12.52 -2.74
CA GLN A 193 -5.44 -12.58 -4.20
C GLN A 193 -6.71 -12.07 -4.87
N PHE A 194 -7.89 -12.51 -4.38
CA PHE A 194 -9.19 -12.01 -4.82
C PHE A 194 -9.31 -10.49 -4.66
N PHE A 195 -8.92 -9.98 -3.48
CA PHE A 195 -8.96 -8.55 -3.21
C PHE A 195 -8.06 -7.76 -4.15
N VAL A 196 -6.80 -8.19 -4.32
CA VAL A 196 -5.82 -7.56 -5.20
C VAL A 196 -6.30 -7.54 -6.65
N GLU A 197 -6.92 -8.63 -7.12
CA GLU A 197 -7.45 -8.74 -8.47
C GLU A 197 -8.55 -7.70 -8.76
N LEU A 198 -9.48 -7.50 -7.82
CA LEU A 198 -10.74 -6.79 -8.10
C LEU A 198 -10.79 -5.37 -7.55
N PHE A 199 -10.23 -5.10 -6.38
CA PHE A 199 -10.49 -3.88 -5.62
C PHE A 199 -10.20 -2.59 -6.40
N ARG A 200 -9.09 -2.54 -7.16
CA ARG A 200 -8.74 -1.38 -8.01
C ARG A 200 -9.40 -1.39 -9.38
N ARG A 201 -9.86 -2.55 -9.86
CA ARG A 201 -10.54 -2.67 -11.16
C ARG A 201 -11.98 -2.17 -11.08
N VAL A 202 -12.60 -2.24 -9.92
CA VAL A 202 -13.94 -1.70 -9.70
C VAL A 202 -13.86 -0.20 -9.35
N ILE A 203 -14.51 0.62 -10.18
CA ILE A 203 -14.48 2.08 -10.07
C ILE A 203 -15.39 2.58 -8.92
N MET A 204 -16.56 1.97 -8.78
CA MET A 204 -17.60 2.44 -7.87
C MET A 204 -17.32 2.01 -6.41
N ARG A 205 -17.38 2.97 -5.47
CA ARG A 205 -17.12 2.73 -4.03
C ARG A 205 -17.97 1.61 -3.43
N HIS A 206 -19.27 1.58 -3.71
CA HIS A 206 -20.15 0.51 -3.19
C HIS A 206 -19.77 -0.87 -3.72
N VAL A 207 -19.19 -0.96 -4.92
CA VAL A 207 -18.66 -2.23 -5.45
C VAL A 207 -17.36 -2.60 -4.73
N ARG A 208 -16.48 -1.63 -4.43
CA ARG A 208 -15.30 -1.89 -3.57
C ARG A 208 -15.70 -2.42 -2.20
N GLN A 209 -16.74 -1.85 -1.58
CA GLN A 209 -17.29 -2.38 -0.33
C GLN A 209 -17.78 -3.82 -0.49
N LYS A 210 -18.42 -4.15 -1.62
CA LYS A 210 -18.80 -5.53 -1.93
C LYS A 210 -17.57 -6.45 -2.07
N VAL A 211 -16.48 -5.98 -2.68
CA VAL A 211 -15.21 -6.73 -2.75
C VAL A 211 -14.67 -6.98 -1.34
N CYS A 212 -14.62 -5.96 -0.46
CA CYS A 212 -14.20 -6.13 0.93
C CYS A 212 -15.08 -7.15 1.69
N PHE A 213 -16.40 -7.06 1.52
CA PHE A 213 -17.32 -8.02 2.12
C PHE A 213 -17.08 -9.45 1.62
N GLN A 214 -16.94 -9.65 0.30
CA GLN A 214 -16.65 -10.98 -0.26
C GLN A 214 -15.29 -11.52 0.18
N ARG A 215 -14.26 -10.66 0.33
CA ARG A 215 -12.97 -11.04 0.93
C ARG A 215 -13.16 -11.64 2.32
N GLN A 216 -13.97 -11.01 3.17
CA GLN A 216 -14.27 -11.53 4.51
C GLN A 216 -14.99 -12.89 4.46
N GLN A 217 -15.92 -13.06 3.52
CA GLN A 217 -16.61 -14.35 3.32
C GLN A 217 -15.66 -15.46 2.87
N ILE A 218 -14.68 -15.17 2.00
CA ILE A 218 -13.64 -16.12 1.60
C ILE A 218 -12.75 -16.47 2.80
N ARG A 219 -12.28 -15.46 3.54
CA ARG A 219 -11.43 -15.65 4.73
C ARG A 219 -12.11 -16.52 5.78
N ALA A 220 -13.43 -16.41 5.92
CA ALA A 220 -14.24 -17.21 6.83
C ALA A 220 -14.58 -18.62 6.27
N GLY A 221 -14.16 -18.96 5.04
CA GLY A 221 -14.48 -20.22 4.38
C GLY A 221 -15.95 -20.37 3.99
N ILE A 222 -16.71 -19.28 3.93
CA ILE A 222 -18.16 -19.29 3.63
C ILE A 222 -18.42 -19.40 2.13
N VAL A 223 -17.56 -18.81 1.30
CA VAL A 223 -17.64 -18.85 -0.17
C VAL A 223 -16.26 -19.11 -0.76
N THR A 224 -16.23 -19.73 -1.93
CA THR A 224 -15.01 -19.87 -2.74
C THR A 224 -14.64 -18.56 -3.44
N PRO A 225 -13.37 -18.33 -3.79
CA PRO A 225 -12.96 -17.19 -4.61
C PRO A 225 -13.75 -17.10 -5.93
N GLU A 226 -14.07 -18.22 -6.55
CA GLU A 226 -14.82 -18.31 -7.80
C GLU A 226 -16.26 -17.82 -7.65
N GLU A 227 -16.97 -18.27 -6.61
CA GLU A 227 -18.32 -17.81 -6.28
C GLU A 227 -18.32 -16.31 -5.97
N ALA A 228 -17.35 -15.86 -5.17
CA ALA A 228 -17.18 -14.45 -4.84
C ALA A 228 -16.96 -13.59 -6.10
N ARG A 229 -16.12 -14.03 -7.05
CA ARG A 229 -15.87 -13.32 -8.33
C ARG A 229 -17.14 -13.16 -9.15
N ALA A 230 -17.97 -14.20 -9.22
CA ALA A 230 -19.23 -14.17 -9.96
C ALA A 230 -20.22 -13.11 -9.40
N LEU A 231 -20.12 -12.77 -8.12
CA LEU A 231 -20.97 -11.79 -7.46
C LEU A 231 -20.51 -10.33 -7.67
N ILE A 232 -19.29 -10.09 -8.15
CA ILE A 232 -18.77 -8.73 -8.35
C ILE A 232 -19.10 -8.25 -9.76
N PRO A 233 -19.88 -7.14 -9.90
CA PRO A 233 -20.13 -6.55 -11.22
C PRO A 233 -18.81 -6.15 -11.90
N ARG A 234 -18.62 -6.61 -13.15
CA ARG A 234 -17.45 -6.31 -14.00
C ARG A 234 -17.81 -5.44 -15.22
N PRO A 235 -18.21 -4.17 -15.01
CA PRO A 235 -18.52 -3.26 -16.12
C PRO A 235 -17.27 -2.97 -16.98
N ASP A 236 -16.07 -3.13 -16.43
CA ASP A 236 -14.80 -3.06 -17.15
C ASP A 236 -14.71 -4.08 -18.29
N LEU A 237 -15.20 -5.31 -18.09
CA LEU A 237 -15.23 -6.33 -19.14
C LEU A 237 -16.23 -5.98 -20.25
N LYS A 238 -17.39 -5.40 -19.89
CA LYS A 238 -18.35 -4.89 -20.88
C LYS A 238 -17.74 -3.77 -21.72
N LEU A 239 -17.03 -2.84 -21.08
CA LEU A 239 -16.34 -1.75 -21.78
C LEU A 239 -15.20 -2.27 -22.67
N ALA A 240 -14.42 -3.25 -22.21
CA ALA A 240 -13.36 -3.87 -23.00
C ALA A 240 -13.93 -4.58 -24.25
N ALA A 241 -15.03 -5.31 -24.11
CA ALA A 241 -15.72 -5.96 -25.22
C ALA A 241 -16.25 -4.93 -26.23
N ILE A 242 -16.83 -3.82 -25.75
CA ILE A 242 -17.26 -2.71 -26.62
C ILE A 242 -16.07 -2.12 -27.36
N LYS A 243 -14.98 -1.78 -26.66
CA LYS A 243 -13.75 -1.23 -27.27
C LYS A 243 -13.15 -2.18 -28.30
N GLN A 244 -13.16 -3.49 -28.02
CA GLN A 244 -12.67 -4.48 -28.97
C GLN A 244 -13.51 -4.51 -30.24
N LYS A 245 -14.85 -4.54 -30.10
CA LYS A 245 -15.77 -4.48 -31.25
C LYS A 245 -15.54 -3.26 -32.14
N TYR A 246 -15.21 -2.09 -31.57
CA TYR A 246 -14.87 -0.90 -32.35
C TYR A 246 -13.50 -0.99 -33.03
N ARG A 247 -12.50 -1.62 -32.40
CA ARG A 247 -11.20 -1.88 -33.04
C ARG A 247 -11.32 -2.85 -34.20
N ASP A 248 -12.01 -3.98 -34.00
CA ASP A 248 -12.23 -4.97 -35.06
C ASP A 248 -12.95 -4.35 -36.28
N ARG A 249 -13.90 -3.44 -36.03
CA ARG A 249 -14.60 -2.69 -37.10
C ARG A 249 -13.70 -1.69 -37.81
N ALA A 250 -12.84 -0.97 -37.08
CA ALA A 250 -11.89 -0.02 -37.68
C ALA A 250 -10.84 -0.75 -38.53
N ASP A 251 -10.31 -1.87 -38.04
CA ASP A 251 -9.35 -2.70 -38.76
C ASP A 251 -9.96 -3.28 -40.04
N SER A 252 -11.23 -3.72 -39.99
CA SER A 252 -11.98 -4.17 -41.17
C SER A 252 -12.12 -3.06 -42.21
N MET A 253 -12.41 -1.82 -41.80
CA MET A 253 -12.52 -0.67 -42.72
C MET A 253 -11.16 -0.29 -43.35
N LEU A 254 -10.06 -0.44 -42.61
CA LEU A 254 -8.71 -0.19 -43.14
C LEU A 254 -8.29 -1.26 -44.16
N GLN A 255 -8.66 -2.52 -43.94
CA GLN A 255 -8.46 -3.59 -44.94
C GLN A 255 -9.27 -3.34 -46.21
N GLU A 256 -10.55 -2.95 -46.09
CA GLU A 256 -11.37 -2.60 -47.25
C GLU A 256 -10.79 -1.41 -48.04
N GLY A 257 -10.23 -0.40 -47.37
CA GLY A 257 -9.54 0.71 -48.04
C GLY A 257 -8.26 0.30 -48.77
N HIS A 258 -7.50 -0.65 -48.21
CA HIS A 258 -6.24 -1.13 -48.79
C HIS A 258 -6.47 -2.01 -50.03
N ASP A 259 -7.57 -2.77 -50.05
CA ASP A 259 -7.97 -3.58 -51.21
C ASP A 259 -8.42 -2.71 -52.40
N ILE A 260 -8.84 -1.47 -52.15
CA ILE A 260 -9.24 -0.51 -53.21
C ILE A 260 -8.01 0.19 -53.83
N GLU A 261 -6.94 0.45 -53.06
CA GLU A 261 -5.74 1.15 -53.58
C GLU A 261 -4.75 0.24 -54.33
N HIS A 262 -4.83 -1.08 -54.15
CA HIS A 262 -4.07 -2.05 -54.95
C HIS A 262 -4.98 -3.00 -55.72
N PRO A 263 -5.73 -2.52 -56.74
CA PRO A 263 -6.36 -3.43 -57.68
C PRO A 263 -5.24 -4.21 -58.37
N LYS A 264 -5.18 -5.53 -58.10
CA LYS A 264 -4.28 -6.46 -58.78
C LYS A 264 -4.33 -6.16 -60.27
N GLY A 265 -3.19 -5.69 -60.79
CA GLY A 265 -3.02 -5.34 -62.18
C GLY A 265 -3.58 -6.44 -63.06
N ILE A 266 -4.50 -6.04 -63.94
CA ILE A 266 -5.05 -6.88 -64.99
C ILE A 266 -3.87 -7.31 -65.85
N GLY A 267 -3.38 -8.53 -65.62
CA GLY A 267 -2.41 -9.17 -66.49
C GLY A 267 -3.04 -9.35 -67.87
N PRO A 268 -2.34 -9.02 -68.96
CA PRO A 268 -2.91 -9.11 -70.29
C PRO A 268 -3.16 -10.59 -70.63
N SER A 269 -4.45 -10.95 -70.76
CA SER A 269 -4.84 -12.26 -71.29
C SER A 269 -4.51 -12.30 -72.77
N THR A 270 -3.44 -13.02 -73.10
CA THR A 270 -3.16 -13.52 -74.43
C THR A 270 -4.12 -14.66 -74.75
N THR A 271 -5.00 -14.47 -75.72
CA THR A 271 -5.62 -15.57 -76.47
C THR A 271 -5.32 -15.34 -77.94
N SER A 272 -4.59 -16.30 -78.49
CA SER A 272 -4.15 -16.46 -79.87
C SER A 272 -5.30 -16.43 -80.87
#